data_AF-G8PHY2-F1
#
_entry.id   AF-G8PHY2-F1
#
_cell.length_a   1.000
_cell.length_b   1.000
_cell.length_c   1.000
_cell.angle_alpha   90.00
_cell.angle_beta   90.00
_cell.angle_gamma   90.00
#
_symmetry.space_group_name_H-M   'P 1'
#
loop_
_entity.id
_entity.type
_entity.pdbx_description
1 polymer ?
#
loop_
_entity_poly.entity_id
_entity_poly.type
_entity_poly.pdbx_seq_one_letter_code
_entity_poly.pdbx_strand_id
1 'polypeptide(L)'
;MLPSQDIARLIEIMKALRTPETGCPWDLEQNFKTISPYTIEEAYEVADAIEREDLHDLKEELGDLLLQVVYHSRMAEEEAAFAFGDVVEAITKKMIRRHPHVFGDEEQKAAGFPRGTWDRIKEEEKQERKQQRAQMGLTEKLPRFLDEVPSAFPALTEAEKLQHRASKVGFDWGAAEPVLDKIKEEVEELTDEVKADAPDRAKIEDELGDVLFAIANLARHLEIQPEAALKRTNTKFRRRFAHIEDAAQAENRPLADLSLDEMETHWQTAKKFDPTR
;
A
#
# COMPACT_ATOMS: atom_id res chain seq x y z
N MET A 1 18.06 -30.28 0.21
CA MET A 1 16.97 -29.95 1.16
C MET A 1 15.64 -30.42 0.57
N LEU A 2 14.62 -30.72 1.39
CA LEU A 2 13.26 -31.06 0.94
C LEU A 2 12.28 -29.98 1.41
N PRO A 3 11.15 -29.73 0.70
CA PRO A 3 10.11 -28.81 1.16
C PRO A 3 9.52 -29.22 2.53
N SER A 4 9.06 -28.24 3.32
CA SER A 4 8.49 -28.44 4.66
C SER A 4 7.41 -27.39 4.96
N GLN A 5 6.49 -27.72 5.87
CA GLN A 5 5.53 -26.76 6.44
C GLN A 5 6.12 -25.93 7.60
N ASP A 6 7.32 -26.29 8.05
CA ASP A 6 8.02 -25.59 9.13
C ASP A 6 8.79 -24.36 8.59
N ILE A 7 8.55 -23.20 9.19
CA ILE A 7 9.24 -21.94 8.87
C ILE A 7 10.76 -22.05 8.97
N ALA A 8 11.28 -22.93 9.85
CA ALA A 8 12.71 -23.19 9.95
C ALA A 8 13.33 -23.60 8.61
N ARG A 9 12.58 -24.35 7.77
CA ARG A 9 13.04 -24.75 6.44
C ARG A 9 13.26 -23.57 5.52
N LEU A 10 12.36 -22.58 5.54
CA LEU A 10 12.49 -21.38 4.70
C LEU A 10 13.71 -20.55 5.13
N ILE A 11 13.92 -20.42 6.45
CA ILE A 11 15.09 -19.74 7.01
C ILE A 11 16.39 -20.47 6.61
N GLU A 12 16.42 -21.80 6.70
CA GLU A 12 17.56 -22.62 6.27
C GLU A 12 17.87 -22.45 4.77
N ILE A 13 16.83 -22.43 3.92
CA ILE A 13 16.97 -22.21 2.48
C ILE A 13 17.58 -20.83 2.21
N MET A 14 17.02 -19.77 2.80
CA MET A 14 17.52 -18.41 2.61
C MET A 14 18.96 -18.25 3.09
N LYS A 15 19.30 -18.86 4.23
CA LYS A 15 20.68 -18.92 4.72
C LYS A 15 21.61 -19.61 3.72
N ALA A 16 21.19 -20.74 3.15
CA ALA A 16 21.99 -21.45 2.15
C ALA A 16 22.18 -20.63 0.87
N LEU A 17 21.12 -19.97 0.38
CA LEU A 17 21.16 -19.08 -0.79
C LEU A 17 22.12 -17.91 -0.59
N ARG A 18 22.20 -17.36 0.62
CA ARG A 18 23.08 -16.23 0.96
C ARG A 18 24.39 -16.62 1.63
N THR A 19 24.76 -17.91 1.64
CA THR A 19 26.05 -18.34 2.17
C THR A 19 27.15 -18.00 1.14
N PRO A 20 28.22 -17.27 1.51
CA PRO A 20 29.33 -17.01 0.59
C PRO A 20 29.89 -18.30 -0.01
N GLU A 21 30.40 -18.22 -1.25
CA GLU A 21 31.01 -19.33 -2.02
C GLU A 21 30.06 -20.45 -2.46
N THR A 22 29.08 -20.82 -1.64
CA THR A 22 28.16 -21.95 -1.90
C THR A 22 26.73 -21.52 -2.24
N GLY A 23 26.38 -20.26 -1.97
CA GLY A 23 25.09 -19.67 -2.24
C GLY A 23 24.89 -19.23 -3.69
N CYS A 24 23.72 -18.66 -3.95
CA CYS A 24 23.35 -18.11 -5.23
C CYS A 24 24.01 -16.74 -5.43
N PRO A 25 24.74 -16.49 -6.54
CA PRO A 25 25.38 -15.20 -6.80
C PRO A 25 24.40 -14.02 -6.81
N TRP A 26 23.23 -14.22 -7.43
CA TRP A 26 22.20 -13.17 -7.48
C TRP A 26 21.73 -12.82 -6.07
N ASP A 27 21.46 -13.81 -5.23
CA ASP A 27 21.01 -13.57 -3.87
C ASP A 27 22.07 -12.82 -3.06
N LEU A 28 23.33 -13.28 -3.10
CA LEU A 28 24.44 -12.64 -2.40
C LEU A 28 24.64 -11.16 -2.76
N GLU A 29 24.37 -10.76 -4.00
CA GLU A 29 24.49 -9.37 -4.46
C GLU A 29 23.38 -8.44 -3.93
N GLN A 30 22.26 -8.99 -3.46
CA GLN A 30 21.13 -8.18 -3.00
C GLN A 30 21.38 -7.50 -1.65
N ASN A 31 20.75 -6.34 -1.49
CA ASN A 31 20.72 -5.58 -0.25
C ASN A 31 19.28 -5.08 0.06
N PHE A 32 19.09 -4.44 1.22
CA PHE A 32 17.77 -3.94 1.63
C PHE A 32 17.07 -3.08 0.58
N LYS A 33 17.82 -2.25 -0.17
CA LYS A 33 17.23 -1.35 -1.18
C LYS A 33 16.83 -2.10 -2.45
N THR A 34 17.60 -3.10 -2.86
CA THR A 34 17.28 -3.86 -4.08
C THR A 34 16.13 -4.84 -3.87
N ILE A 35 15.92 -5.34 -2.63
CA ILE A 35 14.80 -6.22 -2.29
C ILE A 35 13.50 -5.46 -1.98
N SER A 36 13.59 -4.19 -1.53
CA SER A 36 12.41 -3.42 -1.14
C SER A 36 11.31 -3.30 -2.22
N PRO A 37 11.61 -3.13 -3.52
CA PRO A 37 10.59 -3.12 -4.57
C PRO A 37 9.80 -4.42 -4.64
N TYR A 38 10.47 -5.57 -4.59
CA TYR A 38 9.82 -6.88 -4.60
C TYR A 38 8.87 -7.06 -3.42
N THR A 39 9.22 -6.55 -2.23
CA THR A 39 8.30 -6.56 -1.07
C THR A 39 6.98 -5.82 -1.35
N ILE A 40 7.03 -4.75 -2.14
CA ILE A 40 5.84 -3.99 -2.52
C ILE A 40 5.06 -4.73 -3.60
N GLU A 41 5.75 -5.33 -4.57
CA GLU A 41 5.16 -6.15 -5.63
C GLU A 41 4.38 -7.33 -5.04
N GLU A 42 4.98 -8.15 -4.17
CA GLU A 42 4.28 -9.30 -3.57
C GLU A 42 3.06 -8.87 -2.73
N ALA A 43 3.15 -7.72 -2.07
CA ALA A 43 2.00 -7.18 -1.33
C ALA A 43 0.83 -6.79 -2.26
N TYR A 44 1.13 -6.41 -3.51
CA TYR A 44 0.12 -6.16 -4.52
C TYR A 44 -0.42 -7.43 -5.16
N GLU A 45 0.40 -8.45 -5.38
CA GLU A 45 -0.06 -9.73 -5.88
C GLU A 45 -0.98 -10.44 -4.86
N VAL A 46 -0.64 -10.37 -3.56
CA VAL A 46 -1.57 -10.78 -2.48
C VAL A 46 -2.92 -10.06 -2.58
N ALA A 47 -2.90 -8.74 -2.81
CA ALA A 47 -4.13 -7.96 -2.93
C ALA A 47 -4.92 -8.32 -4.20
N ASP A 48 -4.24 -8.61 -5.31
CA ASP A 48 -4.86 -9.05 -6.55
C ASP A 48 -5.49 -10.44 -6.43
N ALA A 49 -4.80 -11.39 -5.81
CA ALA A 49 -5.33 -12.73 -5.55
C ALA A 49 -6.60 -12.68 -4.66
N ILE A 50 -6.65 -11.78 -3.67
CA ILE A 50 -7.85 -11.53 -2.87
C ILE A 50 -9.00 -10.98 -3.73
N GLU A 51 -8.72 -10.00 -4.59
CA GLU A 51 -9.74 -9.40 -5.47
C GLU A 51 -10.30 -10.40 -6.48
N ARG A 52 -9.47 -11.35 -6.95
CA ARG A 52 -9.89 -12.46 -7.80
C ARG A 52 -10.57 -13.61 -7.05
N GLU A 53 -10.66 -13.55 -5.73
CA GLU A 53 -11.12 -14.62 -4.85
C GLU A 53 -10.37 -15.96 -5.08
N ASP A 54 -9.11 -15.88 -5.51
CA ASP A 54 -8.28 -17.05 -5.83
C ASP A 54 -7.46 -17.50 -4.62
N LEU A 55 -8.02 -18.45 -3.86
CA LEU A 55 -7.35 -19.00 -2.68
C LEU A 55 -6.11 -19.83 -3.00
N HIS A 56 -6.00 -20.36 -4.23
CA HIS A 56 -4.82 -21.12 -4.62
C HIS A 56 -3.64 -20.18 -4.77
N ASP A 57 -3.84 -19.11 -5.54
CA ASP A 57 -2.86 -18.08 -5.82
C ASP A 57 -2.50 -17.29 -4.56
N LEU A 58 -3.51 -16.92 -3.76
CA LEU A 58 -3.29 -16.21 -2.48
C LEU A 58 -2.31 -16.93 -1.57
N LYS A 59 -2.32 -18.26 -1.55
CA LYS A 59 -1.38 -19.06 -0.75
C LYS A 59 0.05 -18.97 -1.30
N GLU A 60 0.23 -18.91 -2.62
CA GLU A 60 1.54 -18.73 -3.25
C GLU A 60 2.07 -17.32 -2.97
N GLU A 61 1.26 -16.28 -3.20
CA GLU A 61 1.63 -14.88 -2.98
C GLU A 61 1.92 -14.55 -1.51
N LEU A 62 1.18 -15.16 -0.56
CA LEU A 62 1.51 -15.05 0.86
C LEU A 62 2.85 -15.71 1.21
N GLY A 63 3.21 -16.77 0.47
CA GLY A 63 4.52 -17.43 0.58
C GLY A 63 5.64 -16.53 0.08
N ASP A 64 5.45 -15.85 -1.05
CA ASP A 64 6.43 -14.93 -1.62
C ASP A 64 6.57 -13.67 -0.76
N LEU A 65 5.48 -13.11 -0.24
CA LEU A 65 5.55 -12.02 0.74
C LEU A 65 6.28 -12.45 2.02
N LEU A 66 6.08 -13.68 2.50
CA LEU A 66 6.81 -14.24 3.64
C LEU A 66 8.30 -14.44 3.33
N LEU A 67 8.64 -14.84 2.10
CA LEU A 67 10.03 -14.94 1.63
C LEU A 67 10.74 -13.59 1.78
N GLN A 68 10.09 -12.47 1.41
CA GLN A 68 10.69 -11.13 1.56
C GLN A 68 11.03 -10.79 3.01
N VAL A 69 10.18 -11.18 3.98
CA VAL A 69 10.45 -10.99 5.42
C VAL A 69 11.66 -11.82 5.86
N VAL A 70 11.76 -13.08 5.42
CA VAL A 70 12.90 -13.96 5.73
C VAL A 70 14.18 -13.41 5.07
N TYR A 71 14.08 -12.89 3.85
CA TYR A 71 15.19 -12.31 3.10
C TYR A 71 15.81 -11.12 3.85
N HIS A 72 15.00 -10.13 4.22
CA HIS A 72 15.45 -8.98 4.98
C HIS A 72 15.99 -9.36 6.36
N SER A 73 15.35 -10.33 7.03
CA SER A 73 15.83 -10.84 8.31
C SER A 73 17.21 -11.51 8.19
N ARG A 74 17.46 -12.22 7.09
CA ARG A 74 18.76 -12.85 6.83
C ARG A 74 19.86 -11.82 6.58
N MET A 75 19.58 -10.78 5.79
CA MET A 75 20.52 -9.67 5.59
C MET A 75 20.81 -8.91 6.91
N ALA A 76 19.79 -8.70 7.74
CA ALA A 76 19.97 -8.08 9.06
C ALA A 76 20.81 -8.95 10.01
N GLU A 77 20.67 -10.28 9.93
CA GLU A 77 21.47 -11.21 10.72
C GLU A 77 22.93 -11.21 10.27
N GLU A 78 23.19 -11.10 8.96
CA GLU A 78 24.53 -10.94 8.38
C GLU A 78 25.23 -9.67 8.87
N GLU A 79 24.47 -8.59 9.12
CA GLU A 79 24.96 -7.35 9.71
C GLU A 79 24.96 -7.34 11.25
N ALA A 80 24.64 -8.48 11.89
CA ALA A 80 24.49 -8.61 13.35
C ALA A 80 23.50 -7.60 13.97
N ALA A 81 22.51 -7.16 13.20
CA ALA A 81 21.50 -6.19 13.63
C ALA A 81 20.32 -6.86 14.35
N PHE A 82 19.70 -7.87 13.72
CA PHE A 82 18.64 -8.71 14.28
C PHE A 82 18.44 -9.96 13.42
N ALA A 83 17.74 -10.97 13.94
CA ALA A 83 17.38 -12.19 13.22
C ALA A 83 15.86 -12.32 13.05
N PHE A 84 15.42 -13.32 12.29
CA PHE A 84 13.98 -13.56 12.05
C PHE A 84 13.18 -13.75 13.35
N GLY A 85 13.78 -14.39 14.36
CA GLY A 85 13.16 -14.57 15.67
C GLY A 85 12.83 -13.24 16.37
N ASP A 86 13.66 -12.22 16.20
CA ASP A 86 13.43 -10.88 16.76
C ASP A 86 12.25 -10.18 16.06
N VAL A 87 12.09 -10.40 14.75
CA VAL A 87 10.93 -9.89 13.99
C VAL A 87 9.63 -10.52 14.50
N VAL A 88 9.62 -11.84 14.72
CA VAL A 88 8.49 -12.57 15.29
C VAL A 88 8.20 -12.09 16.72
N GLU A 89 9.22 -11.93 17.55
CA GLU A 89 9.06 -11.42 18.91
C GLU A 89 8.47 -10.01 18.93
N ALA A 90 8.96 -9.12 18.05
CA ALA A 90 8.47 -7.75 17.95
C ALA A 90 6.98 -7.67 17.59
N ILE A 91 6.54 -8.43 16.57
CA ILE A 91 5.12 -8.42 16.17
C ILE A 91 4.23 -9.10 17.22
N THR A 92 4.68 -10.20 17.83
CA THR A 92 3.88 -10.90 18.85
C THR A 92 3.72 -10.06 20.13
N LYS A 93 4.80 -9.45 20.63
CA LYS A 93 4.73 -8.47 21.75
C LYS A 93 3.72 -7.36 21.45
N LYS A 94 3.79 -6.78 20.25
CA LYS A 94 2.89 -5.71 19.80
C LYS A 94 1.43 -6.17 19.72
N MET A 95 1.16 -7.34 19.16
CA MET A 95 -0.20 -7.88 19.02
C MET A 95 -0.81 -8.24 20.37
N ILE A 96 -0.04 -8.86 21.27
CA ILE A 96 -0.48 -9.16 22.66
C ILE A 96 -0.83 -7.87 23.38
N ARG A 97 0.05 -6.86 23.35
CA ARG A 97 -0.18 -5.56 24.00
C ARG A 97 -1.41 -4.83 23.44
N ARG A 98 -1.66 -4.90 22.13
CA ARG A 98 -2.79 -4.21 21.48
C ARG A 98 -4.15 -4.87 21.74
N HIS A 99 -4.16 -6.10 22.24
CA HIS A 99 -5.39 -6.86 22.50
C HIS A 99 -5.46 -7.37 23.95
N PRO A 100 -5.43 -6.47 24.96
CA PRO A 100 -5.55 -6.88 26.36
C PRO A 100 -6.89 -7.57 26.65
N HIS A 101 -7.94 -7.25 25.90
CA HIS A 101 -9.23 -7.94 25.95
C HIS A 101 -9.17 -9.41 25.51
N VAL A 102 -8.11 -9.85 24.80
CA VAL A 102 -7.89 -11.24 24.38
C VAL A 102 -6.78 -11.89 25.22
N PHE A 103 -5.66 -11.20 25.43
CA PHE A 103 -4.44 -11.77 26.01
C PHE A 103 -4.09 -11.27 27.42
N GLY A 104 -4.86 -10.32 27.95
CA GLY A 104 -4.64 -9.74 29.27
C GLY A 104 -5.10 -10.63 30.43
N ASP A 105 -5.05 -10.07 31.63
CA ASP A 105 -5.60 -10.68 32.85
C ASP A 105 -7.15 -10.72 32.81
N GLU A 106 -7.77 -11.34 33.83
CA GLU A 106 -9.23 -11.49 33.89
C GLU A 106 -9.97 -10.15 33.94
N GLU A 107 -9.38 -9.14 34.58
CA GLU A 107 -9.96 -7.80 34.67
C GLU A 107 -9.94 -7.11 33.31
N GLN A 108 -8.82 -7.19 32.59
CA GLN A 108 -8.64 -6.66 31.24
C GLN A 108 -9.55 -7.34 30.22
N LYS A 109 -9.73 -8.66 30.34
CA LYS A 109 -10.67 -9.43 29.49
C LYS A 109 -12.11 -9.03 29.75
N ALA A 110 -12.51 -8.88 31.02
CA ALA A 110 -13.86 -8.49 31.40
C ALA A 110 -14.20 -7.04 31.02
N ALA A 111 -13.22 -6.13 31.08
CA ALA A 111 -13.38 -4.72 30.74
C ALA A 111 -13.61 -4.46 29.23
N GLY A 112 -13.38 -5.46 28.37
CA GLY A 112 -13.49 -5.32 26.92
C GLY A 112 -12.45 -4.34 26.36
N PHE A 113 -12.86 -3.48 25.41
CA PHE A 113 -11.97 -2.47 24.81
C PHE A 113 -12.46 -1.04 25.09
N PRO A 114 -12.19 -0.48 26.28
CA PRO A 114 -12.67 0.85 26.66
C PRO A 114 -12.11 1.94 25.73
N ARG A 115 -12.91 2.98 25.51
CA ARG A 115 -12.50 4.21 24.80
C ARG A 115 -11.26 4.81 25.48
N GLY A 116 -10.21 5.13 24.72
CA GLY A 116 -8.93 5.66 25.21
C GLY A 116 -7.85 4.61 25.49
N THR A 117 -8.17 3.32 25.51
CA THR A 117 -7.18 2.24 25.64
C THR A 117 -6.16 2.25 24.49
N TRP A 118 -6.63 2.55 23.28
CA TRP A 118 -5.79 2.66 22.10
C TRP A 118 -4.77 3.79 22.19
N ASP A 119 -5.19 4.96 22.65
CA ASP A 119 -4.32 6.13 22.77
C ASP A 119 -3.23 5.91 23.82
N ARG A 120 -3.58 5.28 24.96
CA ARG A 120 -2.60 4.88 25.98
C ARG A 120 -1.56 3.91 25.43
N ILE A 121 -2.00 2.84 24.74
CA ILE A 121 -1.10 1.85 24.13
C ILE A 121 -0.17 2.51 23.11
N LYS A 122 -0.68 3.46 22.32
CA LYS A 122 0.11 4.22 21.35
C LYS A 122 1.19 5.09 22.01
N GLU A 123 0.87 5.71 23.14
CA GLU A 123 1.86 6.50 23.88
C GLU A 123 2.95 5.60 24.49
N GLU A 124 2.57 4.46 25.08
CA GLU A 124 3.52 3.45 25.58
C GLU A 124 4.46 2.95 24.48
N GLU A 125 3.92 2.65 23.29
CA GLU A 125 4.71 2.28 22.10
C GLU A 125 5.74 3.34 21.70
N LYS A 126 5.36 4.62 21.82
CA LYS A 126 6.23 5.75 21.50
C LYS A 126 7.38 5.86 22.50
N GLN A 127 7.10 5.70 23.78
CA GLN A 127 8.11 5.75 24.85
C GLN A 127 9.09 4.56 24.77
N GLU A 128 8.60 3.34 24.57
CA GLU A 128 9.47 2.16 24.40
C GLU A 128 10.40 2.33 23.19
N ARG A 129 9.86 2.77 22.04
CA ARG A 129 10.66 3.01 20.83
C ARG A 129 11.75 4.05 21.09
N LYS A 130 11.44 5.09 21.85
CA LYS A 130 12.41 6.13 22.23
C LYS A 130 13.53 5.56 23.09
N GLN A 131 13.21 4.73 24.09
CA GLN A 131 14.19 4.07 24.94
C GLN A 131 15.10 3.11 24.15
N GLN A 132 14.53 2.27 23.29
CA GLN A 132 15.28 1.33 22.45
C GLN A 132 16.24 2.05 21.50
N ARG A 133 15.77 3.11 20.81
CA ARG A 133 16.62 3.90 19.92
C ARG A 133 17.76 4.61 20.66
N ALA A 134 17.48 5.12 21.87
CA ALA A 134 18.49 5.72 22.72
C ALA A 134 19.58 4.71 23.14
N GLN A 135 19.19 3.48 23.47
CA GLN A 135 20.13 2.40 23.79
C GLN A 135 21.02 2.02 22.58
N MET A 136 20.51 2.16 21.36
CA MET A 136 21.26 1.94 20.11
C MET A 136 22.11 3.16 19.69
N GLY A 137 22.21 4.20 20.51
CA GLY A 137 22.98 5.42 20.19
C GLY A 137 22.41 6.24 19.03
N LEU A 138 21.17 5.96 18.61
CA LEU A 138 20.50 6.68 17.54
C LEU A 138 19.88 7.96 18.09
N THR A 139 20.44 9.12 17.71
CA THR A 139 19.85 10.42 18.04
C THR A 139 18.48 10.57 17.37
N GLU A 140 17.48 11.01 18.14
CA GLU A 140 16.23 11.47 17.55
C GLU A 140 16.54 12.68 16.67
N LYS A 141 16.53 12.52 15.34
CA LYS A 141 16.02 13.61 14.52
C LYS A 141 14.62 13.85 15.05
N LEU A 142 14.32 15.05 15.56
CA LEU A 142 12.95 15.43 15.90
C LEU A 142 12.14 15.23 14.61
N PRO A 143 11.29 14.20 14.52
CA PRO A 143 10.51 14.00 13.31
C PRO A 143 9.63 15.24 13.16
N ARG A 144 9.62 15.84 11.97
CA ARG A 144 8.61 16.83 11.65
C ARG A 144 7.25 16.16 11.76
N PHE A 145 6.22 16.97 11.97
CA PHE A 145 4.89 16.45 12.26
C PHE A 145 4.34 15.47 11.20
N LEU A 146 4.76 15.63 9.94
CA LEU A 146 4.38 14.78 8.80
C LEU A 146 5.38 13.64 8.49
N ASP A 147 6.57 13.62 9.11
CA ASP A 147 7.57 12.55 8.89
C ASP A 147 7.09 11.17 9.40
N GLU A 148 5.95 11.13 10.10
CA GLU A 148 5.26 9.90 10.47
C GLU A 148 4.53 9.22 9.30
N VAL A 149 4.43 9.87 8.13
CA VAL A 149 3.88 9.28 6.91
C VAL A 149 5.04 8.79 6.03
N PRO A 150 5.24 7.47 5.90
CA PRO A 150 6.21 6.91 4.97
C PRO A 150 6.01 7.39 3.53
N SER A 151 7.08 7.87 2.90
CA SER A 151 7.10 8.22 1.47
C SER A 151 7.13 7.02 0.52
N ALA A 152 7.17 5.81 1.06
CA ALA A 152 7.10 4.57 0.28
C ALA A 152 5.66 4.16 -0.05
N PHE A 153 4.66 4.89 0.46
CA PHE A 153 3.28 4.64 0.09
C PHE A 153 3.02 5.05 -1.37
N PRO A 154 2.04 4.41 -2.03
CA PRO A 154 1.51 4.91 -3.29
C PRO A 154 1.00 6.34 -3.12
N ALA A 155 1.19 7.19 -4.13
CA ALA A 155 0.98 8.63 -4.03
C ALA A 155 -0.41 9.02 -3.48
N LEU A 156 -1.49 8.35 -3.90
CA LEU A 156 -2.85 8.65 -3.40
C LEU A 156 -3.03 8.23 -1.93
N THR A 157 -2.41 7.13 -1.53
CA THR A 157 -2.41 6.68 -0.13
C THR A 157 -1.54 7.59 0.74
N GLU A 158 -0.41 8.06 0.23
CA GLU A 158 0.45 9.03 0.90
C GLU A 158 -0.29 10.35 1.10
N ALA A 159 -0.92 10.89 0.06
CA ALA A 159 -1.70 12.13 0.12
C ALA A 159 -2.83 12.05 1.16
N GLU A 160 -3.63 10.98 1.15
CA GLU A 160 -4.68 10.73 2.15
C GLU A 160 -4.11 10.73 3.58
N LYS A 161 -3.01 10.02 3.81
CA LYS A 161 -2.36 9.93 5.13
C LYS A 161 -1.75 11.24 5.60
N LEU A 162 -1.13 12.01 4.71
CA LEU A 162 -0.59 13.34 5.01
C LEU A 162 -1.71 14.27 5.49
N GLN A 163 -2.84 14.27 4.79
CA GLN A 163 -3.98 15.11 5.13
C GLN A 163 -4.69 14.64 6.40
N HIS A 164 -4.87 13.32 6.57
CA HIS A 164 -5.37 12.76 7.83
C HIS A 164 -4.46 13.09 9.02
N ARG A 165 -3.14 13.21 8.79
CA ARG A 165 -2.21 13.64 9.84
C ARG A 165 -2.38 15.13 10.12
N ALA A 166 -2.44 15.97 9.10
CA ALA A 166 -2.66 17.41 9.22
C ALA A 166 -3.96 17.76 9.96
N SER A 167 -5.04 17.00 9.73
CA SER A 167 -6.33 17.23 10.40
C SER A 167 -6.27 17.07 11.93
N LYS A 168 -5.34 16.26 12.45
CA LYS A 168 -5.16 16.07 13.91
C LYS A 168 -4.73 17.33 14.65
N VAL A 169 -4.19 18.32 13.94
CA VAL A 169 -3.83 19.64 14.50
C VAL A 169 -4.79 20.75 14.04
N GLY A 170 -5.94 20.37 13.46
CA GLY A 170 -6.98 21.30 13.04
C GLY A 170 -6.81 21.86 11.62
N PHE A 171 -5.85 21.35 10.85
CA PHE A 171 -5.70 21.72 9.43
C PHE A 171 -6.62 20.84 8.56
N ASP A 172 -7.92 21.15 8.58
CA ASP A 172 -8.96 20.39 7.88
C ASP A 172 -10.18 21.27 7.56
N TRP A 173 -10.90 20.96 6.47
CA TRP A 173 -12.08 21.68 6.00
C TRP A 173 -13.38 21.24 6.69
N GLY A 174 -13.33 20.21 7.55
CA GLY A 174 -14.42 19.78 8.42
C GLY A 174 -15.61 19.11 7.73
N ALA A 175 -15.78 19.26 6.41
CA ALA A 175 -16.84 18.67 5.60
C ALA A 175 -16.35 18.40 4.16
N ALA A 176 -17.10 17.61 3.39
CA ALA A 176 -16.73 17.22 2.03
C ALA A 176 -17.02 18.32 1.00
N GLU A 177 -18.03 19.15 1.24
CA GLU A 177 -18.50 20.19 0.31
C GLU A 177 -17.43 21.24 0.01
N PRO A 178 -16.71 21.81 0.99
CA PRO A 178 -15.61 22.75 0.69
C PRO A 178 -14.49 22.11 -0.13
N VAL A 179 -14.26 20.80 0.03
CA VAL A 179 -13.26 20.07 -0.75
C VAL A 179 -13.69 19.90 -2.21
N LEU A 180 -14.99 19.70 -2.47
CA LEU A 180 -15.52 19.69 -3.83
C LEU A 180 -15.35 21.05 -4.52
N ASP A 181 -15.50 22.15 -3.78
CA ASP A 181 -15.25 23.48 -4.34
C ASP A 181 -13.76 23.71 -4.60
N LYS A 182 -12.87 23.26 -3.70
CA LYS A 182 -11.42 23.30 -3.95
C LYS A 182 -11.02 22.47 -5.17
N ILE A 183 -11.61 21.29 -5.39
CA ILE A 183 -11.35 20.50 -6.61
C ILE A 183 -11.72 21.27 -7.88
N LYS A 184 -12.82 22.05 -7.88
CA LYS A 184 -13.19 22.85 -9.05
C LYS A 184 -12.16 23.95 -9.29
N GLU A 185 -11.71 24.62 -8.24
CA GLU A 185 -10.64 25.62 -8.28
C GLU A 185 -9.35 25.04 -8.89
N GLU A 186 -8.84 23.90 -8.39
CA GLU A 186 -7.62 23.28 -8.95
C GLU A 186 -7.80 22.86 -10.43
N VAL A 187 -9.01 22.42 -10.83
CA VAL A 187 -9.31 22.08 -12.23
C VAL A 187 -9.35 23.33 -13.11
N GLU A 188 -9.79 24.47 -12.58
CA GLU A 188 -9.74 25.76 -13.27
C GLU A 188 -8.28 26.22 -13.45
N GLU A 189 -7.45 26.15 -12.41
CA GLU A 189 -6.02 26.48 -12.47
C GLU A 189 -5.26 25.60 -13.48
N LEU A 190 -5.47 24.28 -13.43
CA LEU A 190 -4.94 23.34 -14.42
C LEU A 190 -5.42 23.68 -15.85
N THR A 191 -6.69 24.08 -16.00
CA THR A 191 -7.26 24.42 -17.30
C THR A 191 -6.62 25.67 -17.89
N ASP A 192 -6.32 26.67 -17.07
CA ASP A 192 -5.68 27.90 -17.49
C ASP A 192 -4.24 27.65 -17.95
N GLU A 193 -3.46 26.85 -17.22
CA GLU A 193 -2.09 26.49 -17.62
C GLU A 193 -2.06 25.63 -18.90
N VAL A 194 -3.03 24.73 -19.09
CA VAL A 194 -3.17 23.93 -20.33
C VAL A 194 -3.54 24.80 -21.54
N LYS A 195 -4.35 25.84 -21.34
CA LYS A 195 -4.85 26.71 -22.42
C LYS A 195 -4.01 27.96 -22.67
N ALA A 196 -2.93 28.16 -21.92
CA ALA A 196 -2.02 29.28 -22.11
C ALA A 196 -1.45 29.31 -23.53
N ASP A 197 -1.16 30.50 -24.06
CA ASP A 197 -0.56 30.66 -25.39
C ASP A 197 0.80 29.94 -25.52
N ALA A 198 1.52 29.80 -24.41
CA ALA A 198 2.76 29.04 -24.28
C ALA A 198 2.71 28.15 -23.03
N PRO A 199 2.13 26.94 -23.12
CA PRO A 199 1.94 26.06 -21.97
C PRO A 199 3.28 25.60 -21.37
N ASP A 200 3.45 25.80 -20.06
CA ASP A 200 4.61 25.31 -19.31
C ASP A 200 4.30 23.93 -18.73
N ARG A 201 5.09 22.94 -19.15
CA ARG A 201 4.90 21.54 -18.73
C ARG A 201 5.09 21.34 -17.23
N ALA A 202 6.00 22.08 -16.61
CA ALA A 202 6.25 21.95 -15.17
C ALA A 202 5.05 22.45 -14.37
N LYS A 203 4.48 23.60 -14.77
CA LYS A 203 3.28 24.13 -14.13
C LYS A 203 2.06 23.23 -14.32
N ILE A 204 1.85 22.71 -15.53
CA ILE A 204 0.77 21.75 -15.78
C ILE A 204 0.91 20.52 -14.87
N GLU A 205 2.15 20.05 -14.65
CA GLU A 205 2.42 18.92 -13.75
C GLU A 205 2.11 19.27 -12.29
N ASP A 206 2.50 20.47 -11.84
CA ASP A 206 2.19 20.98 -10.49
C ASP A 206 0.66 21.05 -10.27
N GLU A 207 -0.08 21.72 -11.16
CA GLU A 207 -1.55 21.87 -11.06
C GLU A 207 -2.28 20.53 -11.14
N LEU A 208 -1.81 19.60 -11.99
CA LEU A 208 -2.35 18.25 -12.04
C LEU A 208 -2.11 17.51 -10.72
N GLY A 209 -0.95 17.72 -10.08
CA GLY A 209 -0.65 17.22 -8.75
C GLY A 209 -1.65 17.72 -7.70
N ASP A 210 -1.97 19.02 -7.72
CA ASP A 210 -2.91 19.63 -6.78
C ASP A 210 -4.34 19.12 -6.97
N VAL A 211 -4.79 18.92 -8.21
CA VAL A 211 -6.08 18.23 -8.50
C VAL A 211 -6.10 16.83 -7.87
N LEU A 212 -5.05 16.03 -8.07
CA LEU A 212 -4.96 14.67 -7.52
C LEU A 212 -4.92 14.67 -5.99
N PHE A 213 -4.21 15.62 -5.39
CA PHE A 213 -4.14 15.81 -3.94
C PHE A 213 -5.49 16.19 -3.35
N ALA A 214 -6.23 17.09 -4.01
CA ALA A 214 -7.59 17.48 -3.62
C ALA A 214 -8.59 16.32 -3.74
N ILE A 215 -8.46 15.46 -4.77
CA ILE A 215 -9.26 14.23 -4.92
C ILE A 215 -8.99 13.25 -3.76
N ALA A 216 -7.72 13.06 -3.37
CA ALA A 216 -7.40 12.24 -2.20
C ALA A 216 -8.03 12.79 -0.91
N ASN A 217 -8.13 14.12 -0.79
CA ASN A 217 -8.80 14.78 0.32
C ASN A 217 -10.30 14.53 0.36
N LEU A 218 -10.94 14.59 -0.81
CA LEU A 218 -12.36 14.26 -0.91
C LEU A 218 -12.60 12.80 -0.50
N ALA A 219 -11.76 11.88 -0.98
CA ALA A 219 -11.86 10.47 -0.61
C ALA A 219 -11.75 10.27 0.91
N ARG A 220 -10.82 10.98 1.58
CA ARG A 220 -10.69 10.98 3.05
C ARG A 220 -11.97 11.45 3.75
N HIS A 221 -12.57 12.55 3.32
CA HIS A 221 -13.83 13.06 3.90
C HIS A 221 -15.03 12.13 3.66
N LEU A 222 -14.99 11.33 2.59
CA LEU A 222 -15.99 10.31 2.28
C LEU A 222 -15.69 8.96 2.95
N GLU A 223 -14.63 8.86 3.75
CA GLU A 223 -14.15 7.61 4.36
C GLU A 223 -13.83 6.51 3.33
N ILE A 224 -13.34 6.91 2.15
CA ILE A 224 -12.96 6.03 1.04
C ILE A 224 -11.44 6.01 0.92
N GLN A 225 -10.84 4.83 0.79
CA GLN A 225 -9.42 4.71 0.44
C GLN A 225 -9.23 5.02 -1.06
N PRO A 226 -8.55 6.13 -1.45
CA PRO A 226 -8.51 6.58 -2.84
C PRO A 226 -7.79 5.59 -3.77
N GLU A 227 -6.69 5.00 -3.31
CA GLU A 227 -5.93 3.99 -4.08
C GLU A 227 -6.81 2.78 -4.44
N ALA A 228 -7.56 2.23 -3.47
CA ALA A 228 -8.47 1.11 -3.72
C ALA A 228 -9.64 1.50 -4.63
N ALA A 229 -10.17 2.73 -4.49
CA ALA A 229 -11.23 3.22 -5.38
C ALA A 229 -10.77 3.31 -6.84
N LEU A 230 -9.54 3.78 -7.08
CA LEU A 230 -8.95 3.82 -8.41
C LEU A 230 -8.68 2.42 -8.95
N LYS A 231 -8.13 1.51 -8.13
CA LYS A 231 -7.93 0.10 -8.51
C LYS A 231 -9.21 -0.58 -8.97
N ARG A 232 -10.32 -0.42 -8.24
CA ARG A 232 -11.64 -0.93 -8.66
C ARG A 232 -12.09 -0.36 -10.01
N THR A 233 -11.78 0.92 -10.27
CA THR A 233 -12.07 1.56 -11.56
C THR A 233 -11.21 0.95 -12.69
N ASN A 234 -9.93 0.67 -12.44
CA ASN A 234 -9.04 0.01 -13.39
C ASN A 234 -9.52 -1.42 -13.72
N THR A 235 -9.92 -2.21 -12.72
CA THR A 235 -10.50 -3.55 -12.93
C THR A 235 -11.76 -3.49 -13.78
N LYS A 236 -12.64 -2.52 -13.49
CA LYS A 236 -13.85 -2.27 -14.29
C LYS A 236 -13.53 -1.85 -15.73
N PHE A 237 -12.50 -1.03 -15.92
CA PHE A 237 -12.03 -0.65 -17.26
C PHE A 237 -11.55 -1.88 -18.04
N ARG A 238 -10.68 -2.71 -17.44
CA ARG A 238 -10.17 -3.94 -18.06
C ARG A 238 -11.29 -4.88 -18.48
N ARG A 239 -12.25 -5.17 -17.59
CA ARG A 239 -13.40 -6.02 -17.89
C ARG A 239 -14.21 -5.49 -19.08
N ARG A 240 -14.45 -4.18 -19.14
CA ARG A 240 -15.21 -3.57 -20.24
C ARG A 240 -14.44 -3.56 -21.54
N PHE A 241 -13.13 -3.35 -21.48
CA PHE A 241 -12.28 -3.39 -22.65
C PHE A 241 -12.15 -4.81 -23.21
N ALA A 242 -12.04 -5.83 -22.34
CA ALA A 242 -12.08 -7.24 -22.74
C ALA A 242 -13.35 -7.59 -23.53
N HIS A 243 -14.50 -6.99 -23.21
CA HIS A 243 -15.71 -7.17 -24.00
C HIS A 243 -15.61 -6.58 -25.42
N ILE A 244 -14.85 -5.50 -25.60
CA ILE A 244 -14.54 -4.95 -26.93
C ILE A 244 -13.63 -5.92 -27.69
N GLU A 245 -12.63 -6.49 -27.01
CA GLU A 245 -11.72 -7.49 -27.59
C GLU A 245 -12.47 -8.75 -28.04
N ASP A 246 -13.35 -9.29 -27.18
CA ASP A 246 -14.20 -10.44 -27.49
C ASP A 246 -15.12 -10.16 -28.69
N ALA A 247 -15.66 -8.95 -28.79
CA ALA A 247 -16.51 -8.55 -29.92
C ALA A 247 -15.71 -8.45 -31.23
N ALA A 248 -14.53 -7.82 -31.21
CA ALA A 248 -13.62 -7.76 -32.35
C ALA A 248 -13.24 -9.16 -32.82
N GLN A 249 -12.93 -10.06 -31.87
CA GLN A 249 -12.60 -11.44 -32.14
C GLN A 249 -13.78 -12.21 -32.76
N ALA A 250 -15.00 -12.02 -32.24
CA ALA A 250 -16.20 -12.63 -32.80
C ALA A 250 -16.48 -12.17 -34.25
N GLU A 251 -16.09 -10.93 -34.58
CA GLU A 251 -16.15 -10.38 -35.94
C GLU A 251 -14.96 -10.80 -36.83
N ASN A 252 -14.00 -11.58 -36.31
CA ASN A 252 -12.73 -11.91 -36.96
C ASN A 252 -11.94 -10.68 -37.43
N ARG A 253 -12.01 -9.58 -36.67
CA ARG A 253 -11.31 -8.32 -36.95
C ARG A 253 -10.21 -8.06 -35.91
N PRO A 254 -9.06 -7.54 -36.32
CA PRO A 254 -8.10 -6.96 -35.39
C PRO A 254 -8.73 -5.81 -34.59
N LEU A 255 -8.40 -5.68 -33.30
CA LEU A 255 -8.86 -4.58 -32.46
C LEU A 255 -8.49 -3.20 -33.03
N ALA A 256 -7.32 -3.10 -33.66
CA ALA A 256 -6.83 -1.88 -34.29
C ALA A 256 -7.69 -1.41 -35.48
N ASP A 257 -8.51 -2.29 -36.04
CA ASP A 257 -9.40 -2.00 -37.17
C ASP A 257 -10.80 -1.56 -36.71
N LEU A 258 -11.07 -1.53 -35.40
CA LEU A 258 -12.28 -0.93 -34.86
C LEU A 258 -12.13 0.59 -34.78
N SER A 259 -13.14 1.31 -35.25
CA SER A 259 -13.29 2.74 -35.01
C SER A 259 -13.67 3.03 -33.56
N LEU A 260 -13.42 4.27 -33.12
CA LEU A 260 -13.82 4.72 -31.78
C LEU A 260 -15.33 4.58 -31.54
N ASP A 261 -16.16 4.81 -32.56
CA ASP A 261 -17.61 4.69 -32.47
C ASP A 261 -18.05 3.22 -32.30
N GLU A 262 -17.38 2.29 -32.98
CA GLU A 262 -17.58 0.85 -32.80
C GLU A 262 -17.16 0.43 -31.37
N MET A 263 -15.96 0.85 -30.93
CA MET A 263 -15.47 0.59 -29.58
C MET A 263 -16.41 1.13 -28.50
N GLU A 264 -16.94 2.35 -28.67
CA GLU A 264 -17.90 2.95 -27.73
C GLU A 264 -19.24 2.20 -27.72
N THR A 265 -19.68 1.69 -28.87
CA THR A 265 -20.90 0.85 -28.95
C THR A 265 -20.73 -0.44 -28.16
N HIS A 266 -19.60 -1.13 -28.30
CA HIS A 266 -19.28 -2.32 -27.51
C HIS A 266 -19.10 -1.96 -26.02
N TRP A 267 -18.46 -0.84 -25.70
CA TRP A 267 -18.27 -0.35 -24.34
C TRP A 267 -19.60 -0.07 -23.61
N GLN A 268 -20.56 0.57 -24.28
CA GLN A 268 -21.90 0.82 -23.74
C GLN A 268 -22.70 -0.47 -23.56
N THR A 269 -22.44 -1.47 -24.40
CA THR A 269 -23.01 -2.81 -24.25
C THR A 269 -22.42 -3.50 -23.02
N ALA A 270 -21.10 -3.48 -22.84
CA ALA A 270 -20.42 -4.02 -21.67
C ALA A 270 -20.96 -3.43 -20.35
N LYS A 271 -21.23 -2.11 -20.32
CA LYS A 271 -21.84 -1.43 -19.16
C LYS A 271 -23.19 -2.01 -18.72
N LYS A 272 -23.95 -2.66 -19.61
CA LYS A 272 -25.26 -3.25 -19.27
C LYS A 272 -25.14 -4.61 -18.59
N PHE A 273 -24.06 -5.35 -18.86
CA PHE A 273 -23.82 -6.69 -18.31
C PHE A 273 -22.91 -6.67 -17.07
N ASP A 274 -22.30 -5.53 -16.78
CA ASP A 274 -21.44 -5.33 -15.64
C ASP A 274 -22.25 -5.26 -14.32
N PRO A 275 -22.11 -6.25 -13.41
CA PRO A 275 -22.89 -6.32 -12.18
C PRO A 275 -22.52 -5.25 -11.15
N THR A 276 -21.47 -4.46 -11.40
CA THR A 276 -20.98 -3.39 -10.48
C THR A 276 -21.59 -2.01 -10.76
N ARG A 277 -22.79 -1.99 -11.34
CA ARG A 277 -23.50 -0.75 -11.69
C ARG A 277 -24.43 -0.27 -10.59
#